data_AF-Q4PIT0-F1
#
_entry.id   AF-Q4PIT0-F1
#
_cell.length_a   1.000
_cell.length_b   1.000
_cell.length_c   1.000
_cell.angle_alpha   90.00
_cell.angle_beta   90.00
_cell.angle_gamma   90.00
#
_symmetry.space_group_name_H-M   'P 1'
#
loop_
_entity.id
_entity.type
_entity.pdbx_description
1 polymer ?
#
loop_
_entity_poly.entity_id
_entity_poly.type
_entity_poly.pdbx_seq_one_letter_code
_entity_poly.pdbx_strand_id
1 'polypeptide(L)'
;MVTQGNTSNYVALKRSLSNFSLTEPIETCPSPNINLKTCGTGLKYFLRYNDSVCLMIQYQANKFTHQGAQLGCQRDGLKLRGLESERIFVAELATILKKQFQKYNEVAVWVDGKRNSKCETSQNCSSIEDYEFQDDTLHYKSGYKWNTGEPNGLGGEYCLQMYILPDTSSDSHGKIDDVDCSMIENYPKFFALCGMKAK
;
A
#
# COMPACT_ATOMS: atom_id res chain seq x y z
N MET A 1 -15.32 -39.98 0.72
CA MET A 1 -15.65 -38.91 -0.23
C MET A 1 -15.51 -37.60 0.53
N VAL A 2 -14.36 -36.93 0.46
CA VAL A 2 -14.16 -35.64 1.14
C VAL A 2 -14.28 -34.57 0.07
N THR A 3 -15.36 -33.82 0.13
CA THR A 3 -15.64 -32.69 -0.77
C THR A 3 -14.72 -31.53 -0.42
N GLN A 4 -13.94 -31.07 -1.40
CA GLN A 4 -13.12 -29.87 -1.26
C GLN A 4 -14.01 -28.64 -1.09
N GLY A 5 -14.02 -28.08 0.12
CA GLY A 5 -14.60 -26.78 0.41
C GLY A 5 -13.70 -25.69 -0.18
N ASN A 6 -14.28 -24.88 -1.05
CA ASN A 6 -13.61 -23.81 -1.77
C ASN A 6 -13.51 -22.58 -0.85
N THR A 7 -12.42 -22.44 -0.09
CA THR A 7 -12.12 -21.18 0.62
C THR A 7 -10.64 -20.84 0.47
N SER A 8 -10.39 -19.82 -0.36
CA SER A 8 -9.11 -19.13 -0.50
C SER A 8 -8.73 -18.45 0.82
N ASN A 9 -7.42 -18.37 1.09
CA ASN A 9 -6.73 -17.75 2.24
C ASN A 9 -6.37 -18.68 3.42
N TYR A 10 -5.45 -19.61 3.20
CA TYR A 10 -4.62 -20.12 4.30
C TYR A 10 -3.26 -19.40 4.25
N VAL A 11 -2.79 -18.91 5.41
CA VAL A 11 -1.39 -18.50 5.62
C VAL A 11 -0.68 -19.69 6.25
N ALA A 12 0.29 -20.27 5.54
CA ALA A 12 1.12 -21.34 6.09
C ALA A 12 2.26 -20.75 6.92
N LEU A 13 2.26 -21.00 8.23
CA LEU A 13 3.40 -20.68 9.10
C LEU A 13 4.49 -21.75 8.91
N LYS A 14 5.71 -21.34 8.53
CA LYS A 14 6.88 -22.22 8.47
C LYS A 14 7.33 -22.54 9.91
N ARG A 15 7.25 -23.81 10.33
CA ARG A 15 7.83 -24.25 11.61
C ARG A 15 9.35 -24.32 11.50
N SER A 16 10.06 -23.74 12.47
CA SER A 16 11.47 -24.05 12.74
C SER A 16 11.54 -25.06 13.89
N LEU A 17 11.40 -26.35 13.58
CA LEU A 17 11.79 -27.40 14.53
C LEU A 17 12.83 -28.28 13.83
N SER A 18 13.95 -28.49 14.51
CA SER A 18 15.14 -29.15 13.97
C SER A 18 15.05 -30.67 13.85
N ASN A 19 13.95 -31.29 14.33
CA ASN A 19 13.79 -32.75 14.31
C ASN A 19 12.49 -33.12 13.60
N PHE A 20 12.59 -33.52 12.34
CA PHE A 20 11.47 -34.13 11.63
C PHE A 20 11.82 -35.59 11.33
N SER A 21 11.33 -36.50 12.17
CA SER A 21 11.00 -37.85 11.71
C SER A 21 9.53 -37.81 11.32
N LEU A 22 9.25 -37.80 10.01
CA LEU A 22 7.89 -37.93 9.45
C LEU A 22 7.41 -39.38 9.61
N THR A 23 7.27 -39.87 10.84
CA THR A 23 6.86 -41.27 11.09
C THR A 23 5.41 -41.44 11.52
N GLU A 24 4.68 -40.36 11.78
CA GLU A 24 3.24 -40.44 11.99
C GLU A 24 2.50 -39.45 11.07
N PRO A 25 1.40 -39.87 10.41
CA PRO A 25 0.47 -38.94 9.79
C PRO A 25 0.03 -37.93 10.85
N ILE A 26 0.15 -36.64 10.56
CA ILE A 26 -0.40 -35.60 11.43
C ILE A 26 -1.92 -35.74 11.35
N GLU A 27 -2.52 -36.53 12.26
CA GLU A 27 -3.97 -36.74 12.29
C GLU A 27 -4.73 -35.44 12.58
N THR A 28 -4.10 -34.52 13.30
CA THR A 28 -4.62 -33.17 13.53
C THR A 28 -3.49 -32.16 13.55
N CYS A 29 -3.62 -31.09 12.75
CA CYS A 29 -2.83 -29.89 12.99
C CYS A 29 -3.30 -29.32 14.33
N PRO A 30 -2.47 -29.25 15.39
CA PRO A 30 -2.88 -28.53 16.59
C PRO A 30 -3.20 -27.10 16.16
N SER A 31 -4.45 -26.68 16.37
CA SER A 31 -4.89 -25.33 16.04
C SER A 31 -4.06 -24.37 16.88
N PRO A 32 -3.17 -23.58 16.29
CA PRO A 32 -2.42 -22.62 17.08
C PRO A 32 -3.43 -21.60 17.63
N ASN A 33 -3.34 -21.29 18.93
CA ASN A 33 -4.06 -20.17 19.53
C ASN A 33 -3.44 -18.86 19.03
N ILE A 34 -3.77 -18.46 17.81
CA ILE A 34 -3.34 -17.19 17.23
C ILE A 34 -4.43 -16.17 17.50
N ASN A 35 -4.19 -15.28 18.46
CA ASN A 35 -4.99 -14.06 18.59
C ASN A 35 -4.54 -13.09 17.51
N LEU A 36 -5.24 -13.07 16.38
CA LEU A 36 -5.00 -12.07 15.36
C LEU A 36 -5.43 -10.70 15.91
N LYS A 37 -4.54 -9.72 15.73
CA LYS A 37 -4.85 -8.32 15.97
C LYS A 37 -6.01 -7.89 15.07
N THR A 38 -6.76 -6.90 15.51
CA THR A 38 -7.99 -6.44 14.87
C THR A 38 -7.85 -5.03 14.30
N CYS A 39 -8.73 -4.72 13.36
CA CYS A 39 -8.86 -3.40 12.78
C CYS A 39 -10.19 -2.78 13.22
N GLY A 40 -10.17 -1.46 13.42
CA GLY A 40 -11.39 -0.69 13.60
C GLY A 40 -12.27 -0.72 12.35
N THR A 41 -13.53 -0.32 12.52
CA THR A 41 -14.51 -0.24 11.43
C THR A 41 -13.98 0.57 10.25
N GLY A 42 -14.12 0.02 9.04
CA GLY A 42 -13.70 0.68 7.80
C GLY A 42 -12.23 0.48 7.43
N LEU A 43 -11.40 -0.10 8.30
CA LEU A 43 -10.03 -0.46 7.99
C LEU A 43 -9.89 -1.95 7.67
N LYS A 44 -9.05 -2.27 6.69
CA LYS A 44 -8.74 -3.65 6.30
C LYS A 44 -7.41 -4.10 6.89
N TYR A 45 -7.40 -5.29 7.48
CA TYR A 45 -6.22 -5.92 8.05
C TYR A 45 -5.28 -6.45 6.97
N PHE A 46 -3.99 -6.22 7.16
CA PHE A 46 -2.90 -6.80 6.38
C PHE A 46 -1.77 -7.27 7.29
N LEU A 47 -1.18 -8.40 6.94
CA LEU A 47 0.03 -8.90 7.59
C LEU A 47 1.25 -8.44 6.77
N ARG A 48 2.20 -7.79 7.45
CA ARG A 48 3.54 -7.45 6.92
C ARG A 48 4.58 -8.32 7.64
N TYR A 49 5.84 -8.15 7.26
CA TYR A 49 6.92 -9.00 7.78
C TYR A 49 7.04 -9.01 9.31
N ASN A 50 7.12 -7.82 9.94
CA ASN A 50 7.30 -7.68 11.40
C ASN A 50 6.10 -7.05 12.11
N ASP A 51 5.05 -6.72 11.37
CA ASP A 51 3.92 -5.97 11.87
C ASP A 51 2.64 -6.39 11.16
N SER A 52 1.51 -5.98 11.73
CA SER A 52 0.20 -6.08 11.10
C SER A 52 -0.42 -4.70 11.07
N VAL A 53 -0.99 -4.32 9.94
CA VAL A 53 -1.53 -2.98 9.71
C VAL A 53 -3.00 -3.02 9.34
N CYS A 54 -3.67 -1.92 9.63
CA CYS A 54 -5.06 -1.64 9.27
C CYS A 54 -5.05 -0.47 8.32
N LEU A 55 -5.45 -0.69 7.07
CA LEU A 55 -5.37 0.29 5.98
C LEU A 55 -6.76 0.67 5.47
N MET A 56 -6.90 1.92 5.04
CA MET A 56 -8.06 2.44 4.32
C MET A 56 -7.64 3.53 3.33
N ILE A 57 -8.51 3.84 2.38
CA ILE A 57 -8.35 5.05 1.55
C ILE A 57 -9.17 6.17 2.17
N GLN A 58 -8.49 7.20 2.65
CA GLN A 58 -9.10 8.47 3.02
C GLN A 58 -9.32 9.29 1.76
N TYR A 59 -10.45 10.01 1.68
CA TYR A 59 -10.73 10.90 0.55
C TYR A 59 -11.28 12.26 0.98
N GLN A 60 -11.08 13.27 0.14
CA GLN A 60 -11.54 14.64 0.37
C GLN A 60 -12.28 15.16 -0.85
N ALA A 61 -13.20 16.10 -0.65
CA ALA A 61 -13.96 16.70 -1.76
C ALA A 61 -13.09 17.54 -2.70
N ASN A 62 -12.05 18.17 -2.15
CA ASN A 62 -11.08 18.98 -2.89
C ASN A 62 -9.77 18.21 -3.05
N LYS A 63 -9.02 18.55 -4.11
CA LYS A 63 -7.68 18.03 -4.34
C LYS A 63 -6.75 18.46 -3.21
N PHE A 64 -5.78 17.63 -2.86
CA PHE A 64 -4.81 17.97 -1.82
C PHE A 64 -3.39 17.51 -2.16
N THR A 65 -2.42 18.19 -1.57
CA THR A 65 -0.98 17.89 -1.69
C THR A 65 -0.60 16.68 -0.84
N HIS A 66 0.62 16.17 -0.97
CA HIS A 66 1.13 15.10 -0.11
C HIS A 66 1.08 15.47 1.37
N GLN A 67 1.43 16.72 1.71
CA GLN A 67 1.28 17.24 3.07
C GLN A 67 -0.20 17.24 3.51
N GLY A 68 -1.12 17.63 2.63
CA GLY A 68 -2.56 17.54 2.88
C GLY A 68 -3.04 16.11 3.10
N ALA A 69 -2.42 15.12 2.45
CA ALA A 69 -2.67 13.70 2.68
C ALA A 69 -2.23 13.28 4.09
N GLN A 70 -1.03 13.69 4.51
CA GLN A 70 -0.50 13.42 5.85
C GLN A 70 -1.43 14.00 6.93
N LEU A 71 -1.81 15.27 6.81
CA LEU A 71 -2.74 15.94 7.72
C LEU A 71 -4.14 15.30 7.67
N GLY A 72 -4.59 14.89 6.48
CA GLY A 72 -5.86 14.19 6.28
C GLY A 72 -5.92 12.88 7.07
N CYS A 73 -4.89 12.04 6.98
CA CYS A 73 -4.79 10.82 7.79
C CYS A 73 -4.74 11.13 9.29
N GLN A 74 -3.95 12.12 9.69
CA GLN A 74 -3.76 12.47 11.12
C GLN A 74 -5.05 12.93 11.79
N ARG A 75 -5.91 13.67 11.07
CA ARG A 75 -7.23 14.08 11.57
C ARG A 75 -8.10 12.91 11.99
N ASP A 76 -7.95 11.76 11.35
CA ASP A 76 -8.69 10.53 11.66
C ASP A 76 -7.92 9.61 12.63
N GLY A 77 -6.85 10.11 13.27
CA GLY A 77 -5.99 9.33 14.15
C GLY A 77 -5.14 8.28 13.42
N LEU A 78 -4.96 8.44 12.11
CA LEU A 78 -4.19 7.54 11.23
C LEU A 78 -2.87 8.20 10.81
N LYS A 79 -2.01 7.43 10.15
CA LYS A 79 -0.83 7.93 9.44
C LYS A 79 -0.97 7.67 7.95
N LEU A 80 -0.32 8.48 7.12
CA LEU A 80 -0.09 8.12 5.73
C LEU A 80 0.75 6.85 5.70
N ARG A 81 0.35 5.86 4.90
CA ARG A 81 0.98 4.54 4.84
C ARG A 81 1.53 4.26 3.46
N GLY A 82 2.53 3.40 3.45
CA GLY A 82 3.14 2.90 2.23
C GLY A 82 2.56 1.57 1.80
N LEU A 83 3.22 0.97 0.81
CA LEU A 83 2.76 -0.25 0.14
C LEU A 83 3.75 -1.42 0.29
N GLU A 84 3.23 -2.56 0.69
CA GLU A 84 3.83 -3.88 0.47
C GLU A 84 2.92 -4.70 -0.45
N SER A 85 2.41 -5.84 0.03
CA SER A 85 1.53 -6.71 -0.76
C SER A 85 0.17 -6.06 -1.10
N GLU A 86 -0.15 -4.90 -0.52
CA GLU A 86 -1.50 -4.31 -0.56
C GLU A 86 -1.81 -3.50 -1.82
N ARG A 87 -0.86 -3.34 -2.75
CA ARG A 87 -1.00 -2.50 -3.97
C ARG A 87 -2.29 -2.74 -4.75
N ILE A 88 -2.64 -4.00 -5.01
CA ILE A 88 -3.84 -4.37 -5.78
C ILE A 88 -5.11 -3.94 -5.03
N PHE A 89 -5.17 -4.19 -3.72
CA PHE A 89 -6.31 -3.76 -2.91
C PHE A 89 -6.52 -2.25 -2.95
N VAL A 90 -5.44 -1.47 -2.87
CA VAL A 90 -5.52 -0.01 -2.92
C VAL A 90 -6.02 0.46 -4.29
N ALA A 91 -5.50 -0.12 -5.38
CA ALA A 91 -5.93 0.23 -6.73
C ALA A 91 -7.43 -0.09 -6.97
N GLU A 92 -7.89 -1.27 -6.53
CA GLU A 92 -9.30 -1.67 -6.65
C GLU A 92 -10.22 -0.79 -5.81
N LEU A 93 -9.87 -0.52 -4.55
CA LEU A 93 -10.67 0.33 -3.68
C LEU A 93 -10.73 1.77 -4.19
N ALA A 94 -9.62 2.32 -4.67
CA ALA A 94 -9.58 3.66 -5.25
C ALA A 94 -10.43 3.74 -6.52
N THR A 95 -10.44 2.70 -7.35
CA THR A 95 -11.29 2.62 -8.55
C THR A 95 -12.77 2.68 -8.20
N ILE A 96 -13.18 2.02 -7.11
CA ILE A 96 -14.56 2.09 -6.61
C ILE A 96 -14.87 3.51 -6.12
N LEU A 97 -14.00 4.10 -5.30
CA LEU A 97 -14.20 5.44 -4.72
C LEU A 97 -14.20 6.56 -5.77
N LYS A 98 -13.38 6.42 -6.81
CA LYS A 98 -13.30 7.34 -7.96
C LYS A 98 -14.65 7.57 -8.63
N LYS A 99 -15.61 6.64 -8.53
CA LYS A 99 -16.98 6.82 -9.04
C LYS A 99 -17.72 8.02 -8.42
N GLN A 100 -17.26 8.55 -7.28
CA GLN A 100 -17.77 9.79 -6.68
C GLN A 100 -17.19 11.05 -7.33
N PHE A 101 -16.11 10.91 -8.11
CA PHE A 101 -15.37 11.99 -8.76
C PHE A 101 -15.43 11.86 -10.29
N GLN A 102 -16.62 11.58 -10.83
CA GLN A 102 -16.85 11.22 -12.25
C GLN A 102 -16.35 12.26 -13.26
N LYS A 103 -16.17 13.52 -12.82
CA LYS A 103 -15.57 14.58 -13.62
C LYS A 103 -14.14 14.26 -14.07
N TYR A 104 -13.45 13.34 -13.39
CA TYR A 104 -12.07 12.99 -13.65
C TYR A 104 -11.94 11.56 -14.18
N ASN A 105 -11.37 11.44 -15.38
CA ASN A 105 -11.11 10.14 -16.01
C ASN A 105 -10.01 9.36 -15.29
N GLU A 106 -9.06 10.05 -14.68
CA GLU A 106 -7.94 9.51 -13.92
C GLU A 106 -7.74 10.34 -12.65
N VAL A 107 -7.25 9.67 -11.61
CA VAL A 107 -6.98 10.23 -10.28
C VAL A 107 -5.74 9.52 -9.73
N ALA A 108 -5.22 10.01 -8.62
CA ALA A 108 -4.14 9.33 -7.92
C ALA A 108 -4.37 9.22 -6.42
N VAL A 109 -3.68 8.24 -5.82
CA VAL A 109 -3.63 8.02 -4.37
C VAL A 109 -2.26 8.43 -3.87
N TRP A 110 -2.20 9.36 -2.93
CA TRP A 110 -0.97 9.63 -2.19
C TRP A 110 -0.62 8.43 -1.31
N VAL A 111 0.64 8.00 -1.39
CA VAL A 111 1.20 6.96 -0.51
C VAL A 111 2.43 7.51 0.20
N ASP A 112 2.83 6.85 1.28
CA ASP A 112 4.02 7.25 2.00
C ASP A 112 5.28 7.02 1.17
N GLY A 113 6.26 7.90 1.36
CA GLY A 113 7.52 7.95 0.62
C GLY A 113 7.83 9.37 0.16
N LYS A 114 8.97 9.90 0.62
CA LYS A 114 9.58 11.13 0.15
C LYS A 114 11.00 10.86 -0.30
N ARG A 115 11.42 11.40 -1.45
CA ARG A 115 12.77 11.19 -1.95
C ARG A 115 13.79 11.72 -0.96
N ASN A 116 14.89 11.00 -0.78
CA ASN A 116 15.94 11.40 0.13
C ASN A 116 16.53 12.74 -0.32
N SER A 117 16.82 13.65 0.62
CA SER A 117 17.42 14.95 0.29
C SER A 117 18.80 14.81 -0.36
N LYS A 118 19.52 13.71 -0.10
CA LYS A 118 20.80 13.39 -0.76
C LYS A 118 20.68 13.12 -2.26
N CYS A 119 19.46 12.85 -2.72
CA CYS A 119 19.14 12.50 -4.09
C CYS A 119 18.61 13.67 -4.92
N GLU A 120 18.37 14.84 -4.29
CA GLU A 120 17.78 16.01 -4.97
C GLU A 120 18.58 16.47 -6.19
N THR A 121 19.89 16.18 -6.24
CA THR A 121 20.79 16.63 -7.29
C THR A 121 21.34 15.52 -8.20
N SER A 122 21.05 14.24 -7.93
CA SER A 122 21.68 13.13 -8.65
C SER A 122 20.65 12.24 -9.35
N GLN A 123 20.75 12.12 -10.68
CA GLN A 123 20.00 11.15 -11.48
C GLN A 123 20.24 9.67 -11.07
N ASN A 124 21.24 9.41 -10.23
CA ASN A 124 21.58 8.05 -9.78
C ASN A 124 20.61 7.48 -8.73
N CYS A 125 19.63 8.27 -8.26
CA CYS A 125 18.65 7.82 -7.29
C CYS A 125 17.36 7.33 -7.94
N SER A 126 17.46 6.20 -8.65
CA SER A 126 16.34 5.59 -9.40
C SER A 126 15.70 4.39 -8.69
N SER A 127 16.02 4.16 -7.41
CA SER A 127 15.49 3.04 -6.62
C SER A 127 14.44 3.50 -5.61
N ILE A 128 13.57 2.59 -5.21
CA ILE A 128 12.67 2.80 -4.06
C ILE A 128 13.44 2.96 -2.75
N GLU A 129 14.66 2.46 -2.67
CA GLU A 129 15.53 2.62 -1.51
C GLU A 129 16.09 4.05 -1.37
N ASP A 130 15.94 4.88 -2.41
CA ASP A 130 16.30 6.30 -2.39
C ASP A 130 15.18 7.18 -1.82
N TYR A 131 14.12 6.56 -1.28
CA TYR A 131 13.01 7.23 -0.62
C TYR A 131 13.02 6.94 0.88
N GLU A 132 12.70 7.97 1.65
CA GLU A 132 12.46 7.92 3.08
C GLU A 132 10.97 7.73 3.37
N PHE A 133 10.68 6.81 4.29
CA PHE A 133 9.31 6.42 4.64
C PHE A 133 9.05 6.74 6.11
N GLN A 134 7.89 7.33 6.39
CA GLN A 134 7.37 7.51 7.75
C GLN A 134 6.60 6.28 8.25
N ASP A 135 6.18 5.41 7.33
CA ASP A 135 5.54 4.13 7.61
C ASP A 135 6.58 3.13 8.13
N ASP A 136 6.71 3.15 9.45
CA ASP A 136 7.57 2.30 10.27
C ASP A 136 7.27 0.79 10.20
N THR A 137 6.27 0.38 9.43
CA THR A 137 5.89 -1.03 9.25
C THR A 137 6.32 -1.61 7.91
N LEU A 138 6.88 -0.79 7.02
CA LEU A 138 7.42 -1.26 5.74
C LEU A 138 8.74 -2.00 5.95
N HIS A 139 8.90 -3.09 5.23
CA HIS A 139 10.12 -3.88 5.17
C HIS A 139 10.48 -4.18 3.71
N TYR A 140 9.61 -4.88 2.98
CA TYR A 140 9.93 -5.35 1.62
C TYR A 140 9.60 -4.36 0.52
N LYS A 141 8.71 -3.38 0.78
CA LYS A 141 8.27 -2.36 -0.19
C LYS A 141 7.81 -2.96 -1.54
N SER A 142 7.32 -4.20 -1.55
CA SER A 142 7.03 -4.95 -2.78
C SER A 142 5.86 -4.38 -3.60
N GLY A 143 5.06 -3.50 -2.98
CA GLY A 143 3.96 -2.78 -3.61
C GLY A 143 4.37 -1.52 -4.35
N TYR A 144 5.63 -1.11 -4.25
CA TYR A 144 6.16 -0.02 -5.05
C TYR A 144 6.58 -0.54 -6.42
N LYS A 145 5.59 -0.78 -7.26
CA LYS A 145 5.78 -1.15 -8.67
C LYS A 145 5.73 0.12 -9.50
N TRP A 146 6.89 0.57 -9.97
CA TRP A 146 7.02 1.76 -10.79
C TRP A 146 6.24 1.64 -12.10
N ASN A 147 5.72 2.78 -12.55
CA ASN A 147 5.24 2.93 -13.91
C ASN A 147 6.42 2.90 -14.89
N THR A 148 6.15 2.66 -16.16
CA THR A 148 7.20 2.69 -17.19
C THR A 148 7.85 4.08 -17.22
N GLY A 149 9.18 4.13 -17.07
CA GLY A 149 9.95 5.37 -17.03
C GLY A 149 10.28 5.85 -15.63
N GLU A 150 9.62 5.31 -14.60
CA GLU A 150 9.74 5.79 -13.21
C GLU A 150 10.66 4.94 -12.33
N PRO A 151 11.25 5.53 -11.27
CA PRO A 151 11.21 6.95 -10.93
C PRO A 151 12.19 7.77 -11.77
N ASN A 152 11.73 8.89 -12.34
CA ASN A 152 12.53 9.72 -13.22
C ASN A 152 13.07 10.99 -12.53
N GLY A 153 12.39 11.48 -11.49
CA GLY A 153 12.83 12.63 -10.69
C GLY A 153 12.80 13.99 -11.38
N LEU A 154 12.11 14.14 -12.50
CA LEU A 154 12.18 15.33 -13.36
C LEU A 154 11.45 16.51 -12.72
N GLY A 155 12.13 17.64 -12.57
CA GLY A 155 11.47 18.87 -12.13
C GLY A 155 11.19 18.97 -10.63
N GLY A 156 11.91 18.20 -9.80
CA GLY A 156 11.75 18.26 -8.34
C GLY A 156 10.67 17.31 -7.83
N GLU A 157 10.57 16.15 -8.43
CA GLU A 157 9.62 15.10 -8.04
C GLU A 157 10.16 14.34 -6.83
N TYR A 158 9.43 14.45 -5.72
CA TYR A 158 9.89 14.02 -4.40
C TYR A 158 8.89 13.17 -3.64
N CYS A 159 7.64 13.05 -4.08
CA CYS A 159 6.60 12.34 -3.35
C CYS A 159 5.97 11.25 -4.20
N LEU A 160 5.54 10.16 -3.56
CA LEU A 160 5.03 9.00 -4.26
C LEU A 160 3.51 9.01 -4.40
N GLN A 161 3.03 8.77 -5.62
CA GLN A 161 1.62 8.59 -5.92
C GLN A 161 1.37 7.23 -6.60
N MET A 162 0.13 6.73 -6.52
CA MET A 162 -0.35 5.61 -7.32
C MET A 162 -1.34 6.09 -8.37
N TYR A 163 -1.14 5.70 -9.63
CA TYR A 163 -2.07 5.98 -10.73
C TYR A 163 -3.35 5.13 -10.62
N ILE A 164 -4.50 5.77 -10.74
CA ILE A 164 -5.81 5.12 -10.83
C ILE A 164 -6.46 5.52 -12.16
N LEU A 165 -6.23 4.66 -13.15
CA LEU A 165 -6.67 4.83 -14.53
C LEU A 165 -8.08 4.23 -14.76
N PRO A 166 -8.84 4.72 -15.75
CA PRO A 166 -10.17 4.20 -16.05
C PRO A 166 -10.13 2.81 -16.68
N ASP A 167 -9.11 2.53 -17.50
CA ASP A 167 -8.81 1.18 -17.97
C ASP A 167 -7.95 0.45 -16.94
N THR A 168 -8.58 -0.44 -16.19
CA THR A 168 -7.90 -1.25 -15.17
C THR A 168 -6.96 -2.31 -15.76
N SER A 169 -7.00 -2.53 -17.08
CA SER A 169 -6.08 -3.43 -17.78
C SER A 169 -4.79 -2.73 -18.25
N SER A 170 -4.74 -1.40 -18.17
CA SER A 170 -3.52 -0.64 -18.44
C SER A 170 -2.39 -1.05 -17.48
N ASP A 171 -1.19 -1.28 -18.00
CA ASP A 171 -0.03 -1.63 -17.17
C ASP A 171 0.32 -0.53 -16.16
N SER A 172 -0.06 0.72 -16.43
CA SER A 172 0.13 1.86 -15.53
C SER A 172 -0.89 1.90 -14.39
N HIS A 173 -2.02 1.20 -14.50
CA HIS A 173 -3.03 1.17 -13.44
C HIS A 173 -2.48 0.52 -12.16
N GLY A 174 -2.55 1.26 -11.05
CA GLY A 174 -2.02 0.81 -9.77
C GLY A 174 -0.48 0.76 -9.72
N LYS A 175 0.22 1.45 -10.63
CA LYS A 175 1.67 1.67 -10.58
C LYS A 175 2.00 2.99 -9.91
N ILE A 176 3.26 3.09 -9.48
CA ILE A 176 3.80 4.21 -8.73
C ILE A 176 4.57 5.15 -9.64
N ASP A 177 4.47 6.43 -9.31
CA ASP A 177 5.16 7.54 -9.94
C ASP A 177 5.65 8.49 -8.85
N ASP A 178 6.82 9.08 -9.06
CA ASP A 178 7.29 10.19 -8.25
C ASP A 178 6.83 11.51 -8.85
N VAL A 179 6.32 12.40 -8.02
CA VAL A 179 5.79 13.70 -8.43
C VAL A 179 6.18 14.79 -7.45
N ASP A 180 6.07 16.05 -7.86
CA ASP A 180 6.16 17.18 -6.94
C ASP A 180 5.11 16.99 -5.82
N CYS A 181 5.55 17.12 -4.57
CA CYS A 181 4.71 16.93 -3.38
C CYS A 181 3.49 17.87 -3.32
N SER A 182 3.53 18.99 -4.04
CA SER A 182 2.46 19.98 -4.19
C SER A 182 1.61 19.77 -5.45
N MET A 183 1.98 18.84 -6.33
CA MET A 183 1.26 18.59 -7.59
C MET A 183 -0.16 18.09 -7.33
N ILE A 184 -1.16 18.87 -7.72
CA ILE A 184 -2.58 18.49 -7.61
C ILE A 184 -3.31 18.40 -8.95
N GLU A 185 -2.77 18.93 -10.05
CA GLU A 185 -3.48 19.05 -11.32
C GLU A 185 -3.39 17.79 -12.20
N ASN A 186 -2.18 17.31 -12.49
CA ASN A 186 -1.97 16.04 -13.20
C ASN A 186 -2.34 14.89 -12.24
N TYR A 187 -3.27 14.03 -12.66
CA TYR A 187 -3.85 12.98 -11.81
C TYR A 187 -4.37 13.53 -10.47
N PRO A 188 -5.54 14.21 -10.45
CA PRO A 188 -6.08 14.83 -9.27
C PRO A 188 -6.07 13.93 -8.04
N LYS A 189 -5.44 14.40 -6.97
CA LYS A 189 -5.28 13.65 -5.73
C LYS A 189 -6.40 13.97 -4.77
N PHE A 190 -7.40 13.10 -4.78
CA PHE A 190 -8.50 13.09 -3.81
C PHE A 190 -8.33 11.98 -2.77
N PHE A 191 -7.29 11.15 -2.89
CA PHE A 191 -7.13 9.93 -2.12
C PHE A 191 -5.77 9.89 -1.41
N ALA A 192 -5.77 9.35 -0.19
CA ALA A 192 -4.58 9.05 0.58
C ALA A 192 -4.70 7.63 1.17
N LEU A 193 -3.63 6.85 1.09
CA LEU A 193 -3.56 5.58 1.81
C LEU A 193 -3.26 5.85 3.28
N CYS A 194 -4.26 5.70 4.14
CA CYS A 194 -4.13 5.94 5.57
C CYS A 194 -4.19 4.63 6.35
N GLY A 195 -3.58 4.60 7.53
CA GLY A 195 -3.69 3.44 8.40
C GLY A 195 -2.93 3.50 9.71
N MET A 196 -3.05 2.43 10.49
CA MET A 196 -2.42 2.25 11.80
C MET A 196 -1.93 0.81 11.97
N LYS A 197 -1.10 0.54 12.98
CA LYS A 197 -0.81 -0.84 13.39
C LYS A 197 -2.09 -1.47 13.95
N ALA A 198 -2.36 -2.73 13.62
CA ALA A 198 -3.47 -3.48 14.19
C ALA A 198 -3.27 -3.68 15.70
N LYS A 199 -4.38 -3.82 16.43
CA LYS A 199 -4.40 -3.91 17.91
C LYS A 199 -4.84 -5.27 18.38
#